data_AF-A0A925KV25-F1
#
_entry.id   AF-A0A925KV25-F1
#
_cell.length_a   1.000
_cell.length_b   1.000
_cell.length_c   1.000
_cell.angle_alpha   90.00
_cell.angle_beta   90.00
_cell.angle_gamma   90.00
#
_symmetry.space_group_name_H-M   'P 1'
#
loop_
_entity.id
_entity.type
_entity.pdbx_description
1 polymer ?
#
loop_
_entity_poly.entity_id
_entity_poly.type
_entity_poly.pdbx_seq_one_letter_code
_entity_poly.pdbx_strand_id
1 'polypeptide(L)'
;MRLLQRILTSFDGLHYPQEYLCLARETFEPTLRVYLVRGQRILKDITDSHVFAGYSPLVFVLWFAHAEGGEDRIKAQVIFSERRLKSNDNIDEKGAIAKLSLNRIRTYETPDKVFSYYEGIHGEHRLLPAFHQRMIGLKNRLYNKASGNVFLHDNLYKQVQIAYSVPRTISLVTVGQDGLFNLFPTDLHGKTGAGYYISSLRHGGLACQQVVNSGKILVCQVDASAFRMVYSLGRNHMQPLKSRDQFPFGKSNSADFGLPIPDNAMHYHELEVLEAFDHGIHKLLFYRIVSERALASHPATLAHVHNVYATWRHNNGLSGNYLLR
;
A
#
# COMPACT_ATOMS: atom_id res chain seq x y z
N MET A 1 -24.57 21.72 9.98
CA MET A 1 -23.41 20.98 9.43
C MET A 1 -23.77 19.76 8.59
N ARG A 2 -24.73 18.90 8.98
CA ARG A 2 -25.11 17.68 8.22
C ARG A 2 -25.66 17.95 6.80
N LEU A 3 -26.41 19.03 6.60
CA LEU A 3 -26.96 19.40 5.29
C LEU A 3 -25.84 19.77 4.30
N LEU A 4 -24.90 20.63 4.71
CA LEU A 4 -23.74 21.00 3.89
C LEU A 4 -22.90 19.77 3.52
N GLN A 5 -22.68 18.85 4.46
CA GLN A 5 -21.95 17.60 4.20
C GLN A 5 -22.67 16.72 3.16
N ARG A 6 -24.01 16.62 3.23
CA ARG A 6 -24.82 15.90 2.24
C ARG A 6 -24.72 16.54 0.86
N ILE A 7 -24.85 17.86 0.78
CA ILE A 7 -24.72 18.62 -0.47
C ILE A 7 -23.32 18.43 -1.08
N LEU A 8 -22.26 18.55 -0.28
CA LEU A 8 -20.90 18.32 -0.77
C LEU A 8 -20.69 16.88 -1.23
N THR A 9 -21.32 15.91 -0.56
CA THR A 9 -21.24 14.49 -0.95
C THR A 9 -21.99 14.23 -2.25
N SER A 10 -23.13 14.87 -2.52
CA SER A 10 -23.80 14.72 -3.82
C SER A 10 -23.00 15.29 -5.00
N PHE A 11 -21.99 16.12 -4.75
CA PHE A 11 -21.13 16.71 -5.77
C PHE A 11 -19.72 16.11 -5.84
N ASP A 12 -19.38 15.14 -4.98
CA ASP A 12 -18.04 14.54 -5.00
C ASP A 12 -17.82 13.60 -6.19
N GLY A 13 -18.89 13.21 -6.89
CA GLY A 13 -18.85 12.42 -8.12
C GLY A 13 -18.39 10.99 -7.91
N LEU A 14 -18.33 10.52 -6.65
CA LEU A 14 -17.96 9.16 -6.31
C LEU A 14 -19.16 8.22 -6.48
N HIS A 15 -18.92 7.07 -7.12
CA HIS A 15 -19.97 6.06 -7.30
C HIS A 15 -20.19 5.24 -6.03
N TYR A 16 -19.12 4.96 -5.29
CA TYR A 16 -19.19 4.10 -4.10
C TYR A 16 -19.23 4.92 -2.81
N PRO A 17 -19.84 4.41 -1.72
CA PRO A 17 -19.89 5.13 -0.45
C PRO A 17 -18.62 4.95 0.40
N GLN A 18 -17.85 3.88 0.18
CA GLN A 18 -16.64 3.57 0.95
C GLN A 18 -15.42 4.22 0.32
N GLU A 19 -14.48 4.72 1.13
CA GLU A 19 -13.24 5.34 0.62
C GLU A 19 -12.28 4.31 -0.01
N TYR A 20 -12.18 3.13 0.60
CA TYR A 20 -11.37 2.01 0.12
C TYR A 20 -12.26 0.79 -0.12
N LEU A 21 -12.21 0.25 -1.34
CA LEU A 21 -13.00 -0.91 -1.73
C LEU A 21 -12.12 -2.14 -1.73
N CYS A 22 -12.53 -3.15 -0.95
CA CYS A 22 -11.89 -4.46 -0.96
C CYS A 22 -12.18 -5.20 -2.26
N LEU A 23 -11.29 -6.09 -2.67
CA LEU A 23 -11.42 -6.92 -3.86
C LEU A 23 -10.55 -8.18 -3.75
N ALA A 24 -10.83 -9.17 -4.59
CA ALA A 24 -9.93 -10.30 -4.83
C ALA A 24 -8.94 -9.92 -5.95
N ARG A 25 -7.64 -9.91 -5.65
CA ARG A 25 -6.61 -9.36 -6.53
C ARG A 25 -6.50 -10.09 -7.86
N GLU A 26 -6.57 -11.42 -7.85
CA GLU A 26 -6.30 -12.29 -9.00
C GLU A 26 -7.43 -12.28 -10.02
N THR A 27 -8.66 -12.00 -9.60
CA THR A 27 -9.82 -11.84 -10.49
C THR A 27 -10.09 -10.38 -10.86
N PHE A 28 -9.28 -9.44 -10.36
CA PHE A 28 -9.40 -8.02 -10.68
C PHE A 28 -8.47 -7.67 -11.84
N GLU A 29 -9.05 -7.40 -13.00
CA GLU A 29 -8.29 -7.08 -14.21
C GLU A 29 -7.50 -5.75 -14.03
N PRO A 30 -6.15 -5.80 -14.02
CA PRO A 30 -5.33 -4.62 -13.86
C PRO A 30 -5.38 -3.79 -15.15
N THR A 31 -5.86 -2.56 -15.05
CA THR A 31 -5.95 -1.65 -16.20
C THR A 31 -4.84 -0.61 -16.22
N LEU A 32 -4.28 -0.25 -15.06
CA LEU A 32 -3.18 0.71 -14.98
C LEU A 32 -1.84 0.01 -14.79
N ARG A 33 -0.86 0.43 -15.59
CA ARG A 33 0.56 0.15 -15.42
C ARG A 33 1.28 1.36 -14.88
N VAL A 34 2.35 1.10 -14.13
CA VAL A 34 3.14 2.12 -13.46
C VAL A 34 4.51 2.20 -14.12
N TYR A 35 4.92 3.40 -14.55
CA TYR A 35 6.22 3.58 -15.21
C TYR A 35 7.04 4.64 -14.50
N LEU A 36 8.34 4.41 -14.44
CA LEU A 36 9.33 5.40 -14.08
C LEU A 36 9.73 6.19 -15.32
N VAL A 37 9.75 7.52 -15.24
CA VAL A 37 10.01 8.39 -16.39
C VAL A 37 11.07 9.44 -16.12
N ARG A 38 11.69 9.93 -17.20
CA ARG A 38 12.56 11.10 -17.19
C ARG A 38 12.09 12.07 -18.26
N GLY A 39 11.55 13.22 -17.83
CA GLY A 39 10.82 14.09 -18.73
C GLY A 39 9.63 13.34 -19.32
N GLN A 40 9.57 13.24 -20.65
CA GLN A 40 8.51 12.50 -21.36
C GLN A 40 8.92 11.07 -21.74
N ARG A 41 10.13 10.62 -21.41
CA ARG A 41 10.63 9.31 -21.83
C ARG A 41 10.42 8.24 -20.75
N ILE A 42 9.87 7.10 -21.15
CA ILE A 42 9.75 5.93 -20.29
C ILE A 42 11.13 5.34 -20.02
N LEU A 43 11.48 5.19 -18.76
CA LEU A 43 12.70 4.50 -18.37
C LEU A 43 12.42 3.01 -18.16
N LYS A 44 11.41 2.68 -17.36
CA LYS A 44 11.14 1.32 -16.91
C LYS A 44 9.67 1.13 -16.54
N ASP A 45 9.10 -0.02 -16.88
CA ASP A 45 7.86 -0.52 -16.29
C ASP A 45 8.16 -0.96 -14.86
N ILE A 46 7.56 -0.28 -13.90
CA ILE A 46 7.72 -0.55 -12.46
C ILE A 46 6.42 -1.06 -11.84
N THR A 47 5.45 -1.54 -12.64
CA THR A 47 4.14 -2.01 -12.15
C THR A 47 4.26 -2.98 -10.99
N ASP A 48 5.21 -3.93 -11.08
CA ASP A 48 5.50 -4.92 -10.04
C ASP A 48 6.79 -4.63 -9.27
N SER A 49 7.41 -3.47 -9.49
CA SER A 49 8.69 -3.09 -8.89
C SER A 49 8.65 -1.77 -8.14
N HIS A 50 7.58 -1.56 -7.37
CA HIS A 50 7.46 -0.47 -6.40
C HIS A 50 6.70 -0.92 -5.15
N VAL A 51 7.02 -0.33 -4.01
CA VAL A 51 6.25 -0.49 -2.76
C VAL A 51 5.68 0.86 -2.35
N PHE A 52 4.39 0.89 -2.07
CA PHE A 52 3.76 2.01 -1.39
C PHE A 52 3.91 1.81 0.12
N ALA A 53 4.76 2.61 0.76
CA ALA A 53 5.23 2.38 2.13
C ALA A 53 4.83 3.49 3.11
N GLY A 54 4.00 4.46 2.72
CA GLY A 54 3.59 5.53 3.64
C GLY A 54 2.62 6.48 2.98
N TYR A 55 1.65 7.00 3.73
CA TYR A 55 0.62 7.90 3.20
C TYR A 55 0.64 9.31 3.82
N SER A 56 1.50 9.57 4.80
CA SER A 56 1.66 10.89 5.44
C SER A 56 3.10 11.09 5.98
N PRO A 57 4.04 11.54 5.13
CA PRO A 57 3.87 11.86 3.72
C PRO A 57 3.76 10.60 2.86
N LEU A 58 3.46 10.78 1.57
CA LEU A 58 3.46 9.69 0.60
C LEU A 58 4.89 9.13 0.51
N VAL A 59 5.09 7.83 0.69
CA VAL A 59 6.39 7.18 0.52
C VAL A 59 6.28 6.05 -0.49
N PHE A 60 7.11 6.11 -1.53
CA PHE A 60 7.34 5.03 -2.48
C PHE A 60 8.75 4.48 -2.29
N VAL A 61 8.91 3.17 -2.41
CA VAL A 61 10.23 2.54 -2.51
C VAL A 61 10.39 1.91 -3.88
N LEU A 62 11.46 2.31 -4.56
CA LEU A 62 11.88 1.76 -5.84
C LEU A 62 13.21 1.05 -5.64
N TRP A 63 13.44 -0.03 -6.38
CA TRP A 63 14.70 -0.75 -6.32
C TRP A 63 15.26 -1.05 -7.70
N PHE A 64 16.58 -1.05 -7.78
CA PHE A 64 17.33 -1.20 -9.01
C PHE A 64 18.52 -2.14 -8.77
N ALA A 65 18.97 -2.81 -9.83
CA ALA A 65 20.29 -3.45 -9.79
C ALA A 65 21.37 -2.37 -9.71
N HIS A 66 22.53 -2.67 -9.13
CA HIS A 66 23.65 -1.71 -9.03
C HIS A 66 24.02 -1.08 -10.37
N ALA A 67 24.07 -1.87 -11.44
CA ALA A 67 24.36 -1.39 -12.80
C ALA A 67 23.31 -0.38 -13.32
N GLU A 68 22.08 -0.41 -12.80
CA GLU A 68 21.00 0.52 -13.15
C GLU A 68 20.92 1.73 -12.19
N GLY A 69 21.52 1.62 -10.99
CA GLY A 69 21.43 2.59 -9.90
C GLY A 69 22.40 3.76 -9.97
N GLY A 70 23.28 3.79 -10.97
CA GLY A 70 24.42 4.74 -11.07
C GLY A 70 24.07 6.19 -11.42
N GLU A 71 22.80 6.58 -11.48
CA GLU A 71 22.44 7.99 -11.59
C GLU A 71 21.90 8.50 -10.27
N ASP A 72 22.44 9.64 -9.83
CA ASP A 72 22.01 10.40 -8.66
C ASP A 72 20.58 10.95 -8.84
N ARG A 73 19.59 10.08 -8.77
CA ARG A 73 18.17 10.40 -8.96
C ARG A 73 17.59 10.97 -7.67
N ILE A 74 17.98 12.20 -7.36
CA ILE A 74 17.38 13.01 -6.30
C ILE A 74 15.88 13.16 -6.54
N LYS A 75 15.45 13.27 -7.80
CA LYS A 75 14.03 13.37 -8.19
C LYS A 75 13.62 12.20 -9.07
N ALA A 76 12.41 11.70 -8.86
CA ALA A 76 11.78 10.70 -9.70
C ALA A 76 10.38 11.17 -10.14
N GLN A 77 9.97 10.75 -11.32
CA GLN A 77 8.60 10.91 -11.78
C GLN A 77 8.03 9.54 -12.10
N VAL A 78 6.85 9.27 -11.55
CA VAL A 78 6.12 8.03 -11.76
C VAL A 78 4.81 8.36 -12.45
N ILE A 79 4.45 7.60 -13.47
CA ILE A 79 3.20 7.77 -14.19
C ILE A 79 2.37 6.50 -14.12
N PHE A 80 1.05 6.65 -14.24
CA PHE A 80 0.08 5.57 -14.33
C PHE A 80 -0.61 5.68 -15.67
N SER A 81 -0.60 4.62 -16.48
CA SER A 81 -1.16 4.61 -17.82
C SER A 81 -1.86 3.29 -18.13
N GLU A 82 -2.92 3.36 -18.91
CA GLU A 82 -3.58 2.17 -19.49
C GLU A 82 -2.79 1.58 -20.66
N ARG A 83 -1.93 2.39 -21.30
CA ARG A 83 -1.13 1.97 -22.43
C ARG A 83 0.01 1.07 -21.95
N ARG A 84 0.28 0.02 -22.74
CA ARG A 84 1.52 -0.76 -22.64
C ARG A 84 2.62 0.03 -23.32
N LEU A 85 3.54 0.57 -22.54
CA LEU A 85 4.68 1.37 -23.00
C LEU A 85 5.96 0.58 -22.76
N LYS A 86 6.93 0.74 -23.65
CA LYS A 86 8.26 0.15 -23.58
C LYS A 86 9.27 1.19 -23.11
N SER A 87 10.44 0.71 -22.69
CA SER A 87 11.57 1.60 -22.41
C SER A 87 11.89 2.43 -23.65
N ASN A 88 12.15 3.71 -23.45
CA ASN A 88 12.39 4.73 -24.46
C ASN A 88 11.18 5.22 -25.26
N ASP A 89 9.98 4.70 -25.03
CA ASP A 89 8.76 5.32 -25.56
C ASP A 89 8.61 6.73 -24.99
N ASN A 90 8.02 7.63 -25.79
CA ASN A 90 7.58 8.93 -25.31
C ASN A 90 6.13 8.83 -24.84
N ILE A 91 5.82 9.43 -23.69
CA ILE A 91 4.45 9.58 -23.23
C ILE A 91 3.88 10.94 -23.63
N ASP A 92 2.75 10.92 -24.31
CA ASP A 92 1.92 12.10 -24.50
C ASP A 92 1.22 12.47 -23.17
N GLU A 93 0.96 13.75 -22.93
CA GLU A 93 0.26 14.17 -21.71
C GLU A 93 -1.10 13.48 -21.56
N LYS A 94 -1.73 13.12 -22.68
CA LYS A 94 -3.00 12.39 -22.74
C LYS A 94 -2.87 10.89 -22.46
N GLY A 95 -1.68 10.32 -22.45
CA GLY A 95 -1.46 8.90 -22.13
C GLY A 95 -1.30 8.65 -20.64
N ALA A 96 -0.95 9.66 -19.84
CA ALA A 96 -0.80 9.54 -18.39
C ALA A 96 -2.13 9.77 -17.68
N ILE A 97 -2.74 8.72 -17.12
CA ILE A 97 -3.95 8.84 -16.29
C ILE A 97 -3.64 9.49 -14.95
N ALA A 98 -2.47 9.22 -14.39
CA ALA A 98 -1.96 9.91 -13.21
C ALA A 98 -0.45 10.08 -13.25
N LYS A 99 0.06 11.06 -12.50
CA LYS A 99 1.49 11.31 -12.32
C LYS A 99 1.80 11.64 -10.86
N LEU A 100 2.96 11.18 -10.40
CA LEU A 100 3.57 11.52 -9.11
C LEU A 100 4.97 12.07 -9.34
N SER A 101 5.24 13.21 -8.74
CA SER A 101 6.58 13.78 -8.61
C SER A 101 7.11 13.44 -7.23
N LEU A 102 8.30 12.85 -7.17
CA LEU A 102 8.88 12.31 -5.95
C LEU A 102 10.29 12.85 -5.71
N ASN A 103 10.66 12.99 -4.44
CA ASN A 103 12.00 13.37 -3.99
C ASN A 103 12.63 12.23 -3.19
N ARG A 104 13.87 11.86 -3.49
CA ARG A 104 14.57 10.80 -2.74
C ARG A 104 14.87 11.30 -1.34
N ILE A 105 14.52 10.50 -0.33
CA ILE A 105 14.75 10.81 1.08
C ILE A 105 15.85 9.94 1.70
N ARG A 106 16.02 8.72 1.20
CA ARG A 106 17.02 7.77 1.71
C ARG A 106 17.34 6.72 0.67
N THR A 107 18.56 6.22 0.75
CA THR A 107 19.01 5.02 0.01
C THR A 107 19.44 3.96 1.02
N TYR A 108 19.19 2.70 0.67
CA TYR A 108 19.75 1.54 1.35
C TYR A 108 20.34 0.60 0.31
N GLU A 109 21.53 0.08 0.55
CA GLU A 109 22.25 -0.75 -0.41
C GLU A 109 22.48 -2.14 0.16
N THR A 110 22.24 -3.14 -0.68
CA THR A 110 22.60 -4.54 -0.44
C THR A 110 23.66 -4.93 -1.47
N PRO A 111 24.31 -6.10 -1.35
CA PRO A 111 25.31 -6.52 -2.34
C PRO A 111 24.80 -6.56 -3.79
N ASP A 112 23.51 -6.79 -3.98
CA ASP A 112 22.88 -6.97 -5.30
C ASP A 112 22.02 -5.79 -5.77
N LYS A 113 21.53 -4.94 -4.85
CA LYS A 113 20.51 -3.94 -5.15
C LYS A 113 20.69 -2.62 -4.40
N VAL A 114 20.09 -1.59 -4.98
CA VAL A 114 19.91 -0.28 -4.35
C VAL A 114 18.41 -0.05 -4.16
N PHE A 115 18.00 0.22 -2.93
CA PHE A 115 16.65 0.58 -2.54
C PHE A 115 16.59 2.09 -2.29
N SER A 116 15.79 2.80 -3.07
CA SER A 116 15.62 4.25 -2.93
C SER A 116 14.22 4.55 -2.42
N TYR A 117 14.17 5.20 -1.26
CA TYR A 117 12.96 5.70 -0.64
C TYR A 117 12.69 7.10 -1.16
N TYR A 118 11.46 7.33 -1.59
CA TYR A 118 11.01 8.56 -2.22
C TYR A 118 9.78 9.12 -1.52
N GLU A 119 9.83 10.38 -1.14
CA GLU A 119 8.69 11.13 -0.64
C GLU A 119 7.91 11.78 -1.81
N GLY A 120 6.59 11.76 -1.76
CA GLY A 120 5.73 12.42 -2.73
C GLY A 120 5.68 13.93 -2.55
N ILE A 121 6.04 14.65 -3.61
CA ILE A 121 6.00 16.12 -3.67
C ILE A 121 4.66 16.58 -4.25
N HIS A 122 4.26 15.96 -5.37
CA HIS A 122 3.07 16.37 -6.11
C HIS A 122 2.41 15.21 -6.83
N GLY A 123 1.08 15.25 -6.97
CA GLY A 123 0.26 14.27 -7.66
C GLY A 123 -0.83 14.95 -8.48
N GLU A 124 -0.97 14.50 -9.72
CA GLU A 124 -2.03 14.90 -10.64
C GLU A 124 -2.68 13.66 -11.27
N HIS A 125 -3.99 13.71 -11.49
CA HIS A 125 -4.69 12.60 -12.13
C HIS A 125 -5.94 13.05 -12.88
N ARG A 126 -6.35 12.21 -13.83
CA ARG A 126 -7.58 12.32 -14.63
C ARG A 126 -8.61 11.23 -14.29
N LEU A 127 -8.42 10.55 -13.16
CA LEU A 127 -9.39 9.57 -12.63
C LEU A 127 -10.78 10.18 -12.39
N LEU A 128 -10.84 11.47 -12.07
CA LEU A 128 -12.11 12.21 -11.95
C LEU A 128 -11.99 13.57 -12.65
N PRO A 129 -13.11 14.14 -13.13
CA PRO A 129 -13.16 15.53 -13.56
C PRO A 129 -12.65 16.52 -12.48
N ALA A 130 -12.03 17.62 -12.91
CA ALA A 130 -11.41 18.60 -12.01
C ALA A 130 -12.41 19.22 -11.01
N PHE A 131 -13.68 19.37 -11.41
CA PHE A 131 -14.75 19.83 -10.52
C PHE A 131 -14.93 18.89 -9.32
N HIS A 132 -15.11 17.58 -9.56
CA HIS A 132 -15.27 16.59 -8.50
C HIS A 132 -14.05 16.50 -7.59
N GLN A 133 -12.83 16.56 -8.16
CA GLN A 133 -11.60 16.63 -7.36
C GLN A 133 -11.58 17.85 -6.42
N ARG A 134 -12.06 19.01 -6.88
CA ARG A 134 -12.16 20.23 -6.06
C ARG A 134 -13.18 20.06 -4.94
N MET A 135 -14.33 19.45 -5.21
CA MET A 135 -15.36 19.19 -4.21
C MET A 135 -14.87 18.21 -3.13
N ILE A 136 -14.20 17.13 -3.54
CA ILE A 136 -13.53 16.19 -2.65
C ILE A 136 -12.49 16.91 -1.77
N GLY A 137 -11.65 17.76 -2.35
CA GLY A 137 -10.65 18.53 -1.62
C GLY A 137 -11.26 19.47 -0.58
N LEU A 138 -12.36 20.14 -0.92
CA LEU A 138 -13.10 21.00 0.01
C LEU A 138 -13.71 20.18 1.16
N LYS A 139 -14.35 19.06 0.85
CA LYS A 139 -14.91 18.12 1.85
C LYS A 139 -13.83 17.61 2.80
N ASN A 140 -12.68 17.17 2.28
CA ASN A 140 -11.55 16.71 3.09
C ASN A 140 -11.09 17.82 4.07
N ARG A 141 -10.90 19.05 3.59
CA ARG A 141 -10.47 20.19 4.43
C ARG A 141 -11.45 20.54 5.55
N LEU A 142 -12.75 20.43 5.27
CA LEU A 142 -13.81 20.83 6.21
C LEU A 142 -14.12 19.74 7.24
N TYR A 143 -14.06 18.47 6.87
CA TYR A 143 -14.63 17.38 7.68
C TYR A 143 -13.63 16.35 8.18
N ASN A 144 -12.44 16.23 7.60
CA ASN A 144 -11.46 15.19 8.00
C ASN A 144 -10.48 15.64 9.10
N LYS A 145 -10.79 16.72 9.82
CA LYS A 145 -10.03 17.18 11.00
C LYS A 145 -10.48 16.54 12.33
N ALA A 146 -11.26 15.46 12.28
CA ALA A 146 -11.71 14.76 13.49
C ALA A 146 -10.52 14.15 14.26
N SER A 147 -10.63 14.09 15.60
CA SER A 147 -9.59 13.49 16.44
C SER A 147 -9.36 12.01 16.07
N GLY A 148 -8.09 11.62 15.96
CA GLY A 148 -7.68 10.24 15.61
C GLY A 148 -7.46 9.99 14.12
N ASN A 149 -8.05 10.79 13.22
CA ASN A 149 -7.82 10.69 11.78
C ASN A 149 -6.56 11.46 11.37
N VAL A 150 -5.77 10.87 10.46
CA VAL A 150 -4.63 11.56 9.84
C VAL A 150 -5.20 12.41 8.73
N PHE A 151 -5.20 13.73 8.94
CA PHE A 151 -5.66 14.65 7.92
C PHE A 151 -4.60 14.77 6.81
N LEU A 152 -4.99 14.45 5.59
CA LEU A 152 -4.13 14.54 4.41
C LEU A 152 -4.25 15.93 3.79
N HIS A 153 -3.27 16.78 4.08
CA HIS A 153 -3.28 18.17 3.66
C HIS A 153 -3.00 18.35 2.16
N ASP A 154 -3.57 19.40 1.57
CA ASP A 154 -3.23 19.89 0.23
C ASP A 154 -3.27 18.84 -0.88
N ASN A 155 -2.14 18.62 -1.54
CA ASN A 155 -2.00 17.71 -2.67
C ASN A 155 -1.76 16.26 -2.23
N LEU A 156 -1.43 16.02 -0.95
CA LEU A 156 -1.14 14.69 -0.43
C LEU A 156 -2.32 13.73 -0.62
N TYR A 157 -3.56 14.22 -0.46
CA TYR A 157 -4.73 13.37 -0.67
C TYR A 157 -4.83 12.84 -2.11
N LYS A 158 -4.50 13.67 -3.10
CA LYS A 158 -4.43 13.23 -4.50
C LYS A 158 -3.31 12.22 -4.72
N GLN A 159 -2.17 12.42 -4.08
CA GLN A 159 -1.05 11.49 -4.17
C GLN A 159 -1.45 10.10 -3.65
N VAL A 160 -2.13 10.05 -2.50
CA VAL A 160 -2.65 8.80 -1.92
C VAL A 160 -3.70 8.16 -2.82
N GLN A 161 -4.62 8.94 -3.40
CA GLN A 161 -5.59 8.45 -4.39
C GLN A 161 -4.91 7.79 -5.60
N ILE A 162 -3.81 8.38 -6.08
CA ILE A 162 -3.01 7.84 -7.18
C ILE A 162 -2.29 6.57 -6.74
N ALA A 163 -1.68 6.55 -5.56
CA ALA A 163 -0.99 5.37 -5.04
C ALA A 163 -1.93 4.16 -4.90
N TYR A 164 -3.19 4.39 -4.54
CA TYR A 164 -4.25 3.38 -4.46
C TYR A 164 -5.05 3.20 -5.76
N SER A 165 -4.56 3.70 -6.89
CA SER A 165 -5.11 3.39 -8.22
C SER A 165 -4.62 2.05 -8.79
N VAL A 166 -3.70 1.40 -8.09
CA VAL A 166 -3.30 0.01 -8.30
C VAL A 166 -3.66 -0.78 -7.04
N PRO A 167 -4.20 -2.01 -7.15
CA PRO A 167 -4.57 -2.81 -5.98
C PRO A 167 -3.41 -2.97 -4.99
N ARG A 168 -3.66 -2.60 -3.73
CA ARG A 168 -2.73 -2.82 -2.61
C ARG A 168 -3.19 -4.03 -1.82
N THR A 169 -2.30 -5.01 -1.68
CA THR A 169 -2.58 -6.24 -0.93
C THR A 169 -2.72 -5.90 0.54
N ILE A 170 -3.75 -6.42 1.18
CA ILE A 170 -3.93 -6.31 2.62
C ILE A 170 -3.44 -7.63 3.22
N SER A 171 -2.42 -7.55 4.06
CA SER A 171 -1.87 -8.73 4.75
C SER A 171 -2.09 -8.63 6.24
N LEU A 172 -2.05 -9.77 6.93
CA LEU A 172 -1.98 -9.83 8.38
C LEU A 172 -0.54 -10.00 8.83
N VAL A 173 -0.13 -9.21 9.81
CA VAL A 173 1.17 -9.32 10.47
C VAL A 173 0.97 -10.03 11.79
N THR A 174 1.67 -11.15 11.97
CA THR A 174 1.81 -11.82 13.26
C THR A 174 3.16 -11.46 13.85
N VAL A 175 3.14 -10.99 15.10
CA VAL A 175 4.34 -10.78 15.93
C VAL A 175 4.16 -11.53 17.24
N GLY A 176 5.23 -12.12 17.75
CA GLY A 176 5.20 -12.91 18.98
C GLY A 176 6.38 -12.59 19.90
N GLN A 177 6.12 -12.65 21.19
CA GLN A 177 7.13 -12.54 22.24
C GLN A 177 6.62 -13.27 23.50
N ASP A 178 7.47 -14.10 24.12
CA ASP A 178 7.19 -14.78 25.39
C ASP A 178 5.86 -15.58 25.41
N GLY A 179 5.54 -16.23 24.29
CA GLY A 179 4.30 -17.01 24.13
C GLY A 179 3.01 -16.17 23.95
N LEU A 180 3.14 -14.84 23.89
CA LEU A 180 2.07 -13.91 23.57
C LEU A 180 2.21 -13.42 22.12
N PHE A 181 1.09 -13.02 21.53
CA PHE A 181 1.00 -12.67 20.12
C PHE A 181 0.22 -11.38 19.89
N ASN A 182 0.46 -10.74 18.76
CA ASN A 182 -0.47 -9.78 18.19
C ASN A 182 -0.66 -10.07 16.70
N LEU A 183 -1.85 -9.76 16.21
CA LEU A 183 -2.27 -9.96 14.83
C LEU A 183 -3.00 -8.73 14.34
N PHE A 184 -2.46 -8.05 13.33
CA PHE A 184 -3.02 -6.79 12.82
C PHE A 184 -2.85 -6.67 11.29
N PRO A 185 -3.75 -5.97 10.61
CA PRO A 185 -3.68 -5.79 9.16
C PRO A 185 -2.71 -4.67 8.76
N THR A 186 -2.09 -4.80 7.60
CA THR A 186 -1.35 -3.71 6.93
C THR A 186 -1.48 -3.83 5.41
N ASP A 187 -1.44 -2.70 4.73
CA ASP A 187 -1.48 -2.51 3.28
C ASP A 187 -0.25 -1.75 2.74
N LEU A 188 0.54 -1.15 3.63
CA LEU A 188 1.75 -0.39 3.31
C LEU A 188 2.98 -1.28 3.29
N HIS A 189 2.98 -2.26 2.39
CA HIS A 189 4.03 -3.26 2.37
C HIS A 189 4.22 -3.93 0.99
N GLY A 190 5.34 -4.61 0.81
CA GLY A 190 5.57 -5.44 -0.37
C GLY A 190 6.97 -6.04 -0.44
N LYS A 191 7.09 -7.10 -1.24
CA LYS A 191 8.35 -7.77 -1.58
C LYS A 191 9.16 -6.90 -2.56
N THR A 192 10.47 -6.83 -2.38
CA THR A 192 11.36 -5.96 -3.17
C THR A 192 12.41 -6.75 -3.96
N GLY A 193 11.94 -7.74 -4.72
CA GLY A 193 12.75 -8.70 -5.47
C GLY A 193 13.03 -9.99 -4.71
N ALA A 194 14.11 -10.70 -5.03
CA ALA A 194 14.50 -11.91 -4.32
C ALA A 194 15.13 -11.53 -2.97
N GLY A 195 14.59 -12.05 -1.87
CA GLY A 195 15.22 -11.98 -0.54
C GLY A 195 14.89 -10.78 0.35
N TYR A 196 14.21 -9.74 -0.14
CA TYR A 196 13.92 -8.53 0.64
C TYR A 196 12.44 -8.15 0.67
N TYR A 197 12.05 -7.50 1.76
CA TYR A 197 10.69 -7.04 2.00
C TYR A 197 10.71 -5.65 2.63
N ILE A 198 9.67 -4.86 2.36
CA ILE A 198 9.48 -3.55 2.97
C ILE A 198 8.08 -3.48 3.56
N SER A 199 7.97 -2.88 4.74
CA SER A 199 6.69 -2.50 5.31
C SER A 199 6.81 -1.15 6.01
N SER A 200 5.68 -0.59 6.40
CA SER A 200 5.67 0.50 7.37
C SER A 200 4.54 0.36 8.36
N LEU A 201 4.77 0.96 9.54
CA LEU A 201 3.80 1.00 10.63
C LEU A 201 3.77 2.43 11.18
N ARG A 202 2.59 2.88 11.60
CA ARG A 202 2.45 4.19 12.25
C ARG A 202 3.27 4.22 13.54
N HIS A 203 4.12 5.23 13.71
CA HIS A 203 4.86 5.41 14.96
C HIS A 203 3.88 5.80 16.09
N GLY A 204 4.15 5.34 17.32
CA GLY A 204 3.26 5.51 18.47
C GLY A 204 2.15 4.45 18.59
N GLY A 205 2.01 3.53 17.63
CA GLY A 205 1.23 2.31 17.81
C GLY A 205 2.02 1.23 18.55
N LEU A 206 1.35 0.43 19.38
CA LEU A 206 1.98 -0.71 20.07
C LEU A 206 2.51 -1.75 19.09
N ALA A 207 1.82 -1.96 17.97
CA ALA A 207 2.27 -2.86 16.91
C ALA A 207 3.66 -2.51 16.38
N CYS A 208 3.95 -1.22 16.16
CA CYS A 208 5.26 -0.78 15.68
C CYS A 208 6.37 -1.15 16.68
N GLN A 209 6.14 -0.87 17.96
CA GLN A 209 7.10 -1.21 19.02
C GLN A 209 7.30 -2.73 19.14
N GLN A 210 6.22 -3.50 19.07
CA GLN A 210 6.26 -4.97 19.14
C GLN A 210 7.11 -5.56 18.00
N VAL A 211 6.92 -5.06 16.77
CA VAL A 211 7.69 -5.51 15.60
C VAL A 211 9.17 -5.17 15.76
N VAL A 212 9.50 -3.95 16.18
CA VAL A 212 10.90 -3.55 16.40
C VAL A 212 11.56 -4.37 17.51
N ASN A 213 10.84 -4.60 18.62
CA ASN A 213 11.35 -5.36 19.76
C ASN A 213 11.56 -6.85 19.43
N SER A 214 10.61 -7.45 18.71
CA SER A 214 10.69 -8.87 18.33
C SER A 214 11.76 -9.09 17.26
N GLY A 215 11.95 -8.12 16.35
CA GLY A 215 12.88 -8.22 15.22
C GLY A 215 12.48 -9.27 14.16
N LYS A 216 11.44 -10.06 14.43
CA LYS A 216 10.96 -11.15 13.58
C LYS A 216 9.44 -11.09 13.49
N ILE A 217 8.93 -11.18 12.27
CA ILE A 217 7.49 -11.18 12.02
C ILE A 217 7.11 -12.19 10.95
N LEU A 218 5.83 -12.54 10.93
CA LEU A 218 5.20 -13.29 9.86
C LEU A 218 4.22 -12.37 9.13
N VAL A 219 4.37 -12.19 7.82
CA VAL A 219 3.42 -11.44 6.99
C VAL A 219 2.64 -12.43 6.13
N CYS A 220 1.33 -12.52 6.35
CA CYS A 220 0.43 -13.43 5.65
C CYS A 220 -0.49 -12.67 4.70
N GLN A 221 -0.42 -13.00 3.41
CA GLN A 221 -1.48 -12.67 2.47
C GLN A 221 -2.69 -13.55 2.78
N VAL A 222 -3.88 -12.98 2.72
CA VAL A 222 -5.11 -13.62 3.19
C VAL A 222 -6.16 -13.71 2.10
N ASP A 223 -7.05 -14.68 2.23
CA ASP A 223 -8.19 -14.83 1.34
C ASP A 223 -9.14 -13.62 1.40
N ALA A 224 -9.64 -13.19 0.24
CA ALA A 224 -10.51 -12.02 0.10
C ALA A 224 -11.84 -12.18 0.84
N SER A 225 -12.35 -13.40 1.00
CA SER A 225 -13.57 -13.67 1.78
C SER A 225 -13.42 -13.26 3.26
N ALA A 226 -12.19 -13.18 3.77
CA ALA A 226 -11.90 -12.81 5.15
C ALA A 226 -11.87 -11.28 5.41
N PHE A 227 -12.19 -10.45 4.42
CA PHE A 227 -12.09 -8.98 4.53
C PHE A 227 -12.74 -8.39 5.78
N ARG A 228 -13.93 -8.86 6.19
CA ARG A 228 -14.62 -8.36 7.40
C ARG A 228 -13.81 -8.64 8.67
N MET A 229 -13.27 -9.85 8.79
CA MET A 229 -12.42 -10.24 9.91
C MET A 229 -11.14 -9.41 9.94
N VAL A 230 -10.43 -9.32 8.80
CA VAL A 230 -9.18 -8.56 8.68
C VAL A 230 -9.35 -7.11 9.12
N TYR A 231 -10.43 -6.44 8.71
CA TYR A 231 -10.71 -5.08 9.13
C TYR A 231 -11.06 -4.94 10.62
N SER A 232 -11.74 -5.93 11.21
CA SER A 232 -12.02 -5.92 12.65
C SER A 232 -10.75 -5.99 13.51
N LEU A 233 -9.66 -6.54 12.97
CA LEU A 233 -8.34 -6.59 13.60
C LEU A 233 -7.58 -5.25 13.52
N GLY A 234 -8.08 -4.24 12.81
CA GLY A 234 -7.42 -2.92 12.72
C GLY A 234 -7.19 -2.25 14.07
N ARG A 235 -8.05 -2.52 15.06
CA ARG A 235 -7.89 -2.03 16.45
C ARG A 235 -6.62 -2.57 17.14
N ASN A 236 -6.09 -3.69 16.68
CA ASN A 236 -4.96 -4.37 17.30
C ASN A 236 -3.62 -3.63 17.12
N HIS A 237 -3.57 -2.63 16.23
CA HIS A 237 -2.44 -1.70 16.13
C HIS A 237 -2.12 -1.00 17.47
N MET A 238 -3.13 -0.84 18.33
CA MET A 238 -3.03 -0.17 19.63
C MET A 238 -3.18 -1.14 20.81
N GLN A 239 -3.12 -2.46 20.59
CA GLN A 239 -3.35 -3.46 21.63
C GLN A 239 -2.03 -4.12 22.06
N PRO A 240 -1.91 -4.52 23.34
CA PRO A 240 -0.78 -5.32 23.80
C PRO A 240 -0.82 -6.72 23.17
N LEU A 241 0.28 -7.47 23.32
CA LEU A 241 0.31 -8.89 23.00
C LEU A 241 -0.71 -9.64 23.88
N LYS A 242 -1.36 -10.67 23.34
CA LYS A 242 -2.38 -11.48 24.00
C LYS A 242 -2.11 -12.97 23.78
N SER A 243 -2.79 -13.81 24.53
CA SER A 243 -2.73 -15.26 24.35
C SER A 243 -3.28 -15.69 22.98
N ARG A 244 -2.83 -16.86 22.51
CA ARG A 244 -3.13 -17.38 21.17
C ARG A 244 -4.63 -17.48 20.87
N ASP A 245 -5.44 -17.87 21.85
CA ASP A 245 -6.89 -18.04 21.78
C ASP A 245 -7.67 -16.74 21.49
N GLN A 246 -7.01 -15.59 21.63
CA GLN A 246 -7.61 -14.27 21.35
C GLN A 246 -7.56 -13.89 19.87
N PHE A 247 -7.01 -14.74 19.00
CA PHE A 247 -6.84 -14.48 17.58
C PHE A 247 -7.30 -15.67 16.72
N PRO A 248 -7.72 -15.42 15.46
CA PRO A 248 -8.14 -16.46 14.51
C PRO A 248 -6.93 -17.16 13.87
N PHE A 249 -6.09 -17.77 14.71
CA PHE A 249 -4.96 -18.58 14.25
C PHE A 249 -5.40 -20.00 13.94
N GLY A 250 -4.85 -20.54 12.86
CA GLY A 250 -5.01 -21.95 12.54
C GLY A 250 -4.13 -22.86 13.36
N LYS A 251 -4.16 -24.14 13.00
CA LYS A 251 -3.45 -25.20 13.72
C LYS A 251 -1.94 -25.21 13.44
N SER A 252 -1.52 -24.60 12.34
CA SER A 252 -0.13 -24.61 11.88
C SER A 252 0.65 -23.41 12.40
N ASN A 253 1.96 -23.59 12.54
CA ASN A 253 2.93 -22.53 12.78
C ASN A 253 3.84 -22.39 11.55
N SER A 254 4.47 -21.23 11.43
CA SER A 254 5.47 -20.93 10.40
C SER A 254 6.74 -21.75 10.62
N ALA A 255 7.48 -22.00 9.54
CA ALA A 255 8.50 -23.04 9.52
C ALA A 255 9.73 -22.70 10.36
N ASP A 256 10.26 -21.48 10.21
CA ASP A 256 11.56 -21.10 10.77
C ASP A 256 11.44 -20.33 12.09
N PHE A 257 10.39 -19.53 12.26
CA PHE A 257 10.13 -18.74 13.47
C PHE A 257 9.09 -19.36 14.39
N GLY A 258 8.36 -20.38 13.96
CA GLY A 258 7.32 -21.02 14.77
C GLY A 258 6.16 -20.10 15.15
N LEU A 259 5.93 -19.00 14.41
CA LEU A 259 4.85 -18.06 14.66
C LEU A 259 3.51 -18.65 14.18
N PRO A 260 2.40 -18.43 14.91
CA PRO A 260 1.10 -18.96 14.51
C PRO A 260 0.63 -18.34 13.19
N ILE A 261 0.12 -19.18 12.30
CA ILE A 261 -0.39 -18.76 11.00
C ILE A 261 -1.90 -18.48 11.12
N PRO A 262 -2.44 -17.37 10.60
CA PRO A 262 -3.89 -17.14 10.52
C PRO A 262 -4.61 -18.21 9.71
N ASP A 263 -5.84 -18.58 10.10
CA ASP A 263 -6.64 -19.64 9.44
C ASP A 263 -6.85 -19.40 7.93
N ASN A 264 -6.93 -18.13 7.54
CA ASN A 264 -7.24 -17.66 6.20
C ASN A 264 -5.99 -17.25 5.39
N ALA A 265 -4.80 -17.65 5.83
CA ALA A 265 -3.55 -17.34 5.14
C ALA A 265 -3.41 -18.17 3.85
N MET A 266 -3.10 -17.50 2.75
CA MET A 266 -2.89 -18.09 1.42
C MET A 266 -1.42 -18.21 1.07
N HIS A 267 -0.62 -17.27 1.57
CA HIS A 267 0.82 -17.19 1.38
C HIS A 267 1.43 -16.48 2.60
N TYR A 268 2.63 -16.86 3.02
CA TYR A 268 3.34 -16.13 4.07
C TYR A 268 4.80 -15.87 3.74
N HIS A 269 5.34 -14.84 4.39
CA HIS A 269 6.78 -14.57 4.49
C HIS A 269 7.19 -14.49 5.96
N GLU A 270 8.26 -15.18 6.31
CA GLU A 270 8.98 -14.99 7.57
C GLU A 270 10.05 -13.93 7.36
N LEU A 271 9.94 -12.82 8.09
CA LEU A 271 10.74 -11.62 7.87
C LEU A 271 11.55 -11.27 9.12
N GLU A 272 12.84 -11.01 8.93
CA GLU A 272 13.73 -10.48 9.96
C GLU A 272 14.04 -9.02 9.66
N VAL A 273 13.88 -8.15 10.66
CA VAL A 273 14.17 -6.73 10.56
C VAL A 273 15.68 -6.53 10.39
N LEU A 274 16.09 -5.85 9.33
CA LEU A 274 17.46 -5.44 9.10
C LEU A 274 17.69 -3.98 9.50
N GLU A 275 16.76 -3.11 9.12
CA GLU A 275 16.85 -1.68 9.35
C GLU A 275 15.46 -1.09 9.62
N ALA A 276 15.45 0.01 10.38
CA ALA A 276 14.25 0.79 10.58
C ALA A 276 14.57 2.28 10.69
N PHE A 277 13.71 3.13 10.15
CA PHE A 277 13.84 4.58 10.33
C PHE A 277 12.49 5.28 10.29
N ASP A 278 12.41 6.43 10.95
CA ASP A 278 11.19 7.22 11.01
C ASP A 278 11.14 8.24 9.87
N HIS A 279 9.96 8.39 9.27
CA HIS A 279 9.69 9.42 8.28
C HIS A 279 8.18 9.76 8.25
N GLY A 280 7.88 11.04 8.50
CA GLY A 280 6.50 11.48 8.76
C GLY A 280 5.90 10.72 9.93
N ILE A 281 4.67 10.20 9.76
CA ILE A 281 3.98 9.44 10.82
C ILE A 281 4.34 7.95 10.87
N HIS A 282 5.24 7.49 10.00
CA HIS A 282 5.54 6.08 9.81
C HIS A 282 6.96 5.74 10.26
N LYS A 283 7.14 4.54 10.81
CA LYS A 283 8.41 3.83 10.86
C LYS A 283 8.48 2.91 9.65
N LEU A 284 9.48 3.12 8.80
CA LEU A 284 9.76 2.34 7.61
C LEU A 284 10.68 1.21 8.02
N LEU A 285 10.30 -0.02 7.72
CA LEU A 285 11.04 -1.22 8.10
C LEU A 285 11.52 -1.95 6.85
N PHE A 286 12.80 -2.30 6.84
CA PHE A 286 13.44 -3.09 5.80
C PHE A 286 13.77 -4.47 6.36
N TYR A 287 13.40 -5.52 5.63
CA TYR A 287 13.51 -6.89 6.10
C TYR A 287 14.28 -7.77 5.13
N ARG A 288 14.94 -8.78 5.70
CA ARG A 288 15.35 -9.98 5.01
C ARG A 288 14.20 -10.99 5.04
N ILE A 289 13.92 -11.62 3.90
CA ILE A 289 13.03 -12.77 3.83
C ILE A 289 13.84 -13.99 4.25
N VAL A 290 13.46 -14.60 5.37
CA VAL A 290 14.06 -15.85 5.87
C VAL A 290 13.43 -17.04 5.17
N SER A 291 12.10 -17.04 5.03
CA SER A 291 11.36 -18.08 4.33
C SER A 291 10.10 -17.52 3.69
N GLU A 292 9.60 -18.21 2.66
CA GLU A 292 8.30 -17.93 2.08
C GLU A 292 7.61 -19.24 1.69
N ARG A 293 6.30 -19.32 1.90
CA ARG A 293 5.51 -20.50 1.50
C ARG A 293 4.12 -20.11 1.01
N ALA A 294 3.70 -20.74 -0.10
CA ALA A 294 2.31 -20.80 -0.52
C ALA A 294 1.57 -21.88 0.26
N LEU A 295 0.39 -21.54 0.77
CA LEU A 295 -0.51 -22.43 1.50
C LEU A 295 -1.71 -22.88 0.67
N ALA A 296 -2.06 -22.12 -0.35
CA ALA A 296 -3.18 -22.40 -1.25
C ALA A 296 -2.72 -22.42 -2.72
N SER A 297 -3.34 -23.30 -3.52
CA SER A 297 -3.01 -23.44 -4.94
C SER A 297 -3.71 -22.42 -5.85
N HIS A 298 -4.85 -21.87 -5.42
CA HIS A 298 -5.64 -20.90 -6.17
C HIS A 298 -5.92 -19.67 -5.30
N PRO A 299 -5.01 -18.69 -5.26
CA PRO A 299 -5.17 -17.54 -4.38
C PRO A 299 -6.26 -16.58 -4.89
N ALA A 300 -7.09 -16.12 -3.95
CA ALA A 300 -7.98 -14.98 -4.11
C ALA A 300 -7.57 -13.94 -3.05
N THR A 301 -6.40 -13.36 -3.19
CA THR A 301 -5.75 -12.49 -2.21
C THR A 301 -6.56 -11.21 -1.99
N LEU A 302 -6.79 -10.89 -0.72
CA LEU A 302 -7.42 -9.64 -0.32
C LEU A 302 -6.54 -8.44 -0.72
N ALA A 303 -7.12 -7.54 -1.50
CA ALA A 303 -6.54 -6.25 -1.79
C ALA A 303 -7.60 -5.16 -1.70
N HIS A 304 -7.19 -3.91 -1.87
CA HIS A 304 -8.10 -2.79 -2.02
C HIS A 304 -7.58 -1.72 -2.97
N VAL A 305 -8.48 -0.86 -3.40
CA VAL A 305 -8.20 0.35 -4.18
C VAL A 305 -8.98 1.53 -3.60
N HIS A 306 -8.55 2.74 -3.94
CA HIS A 306 -9.28 3.94 -3.56
C HIS A 306 -10.50 4.13 -4.46
N ASN A 307 -11.58 4.64 -3.88
CA ASN A 307 -12.86 4.86 -4.53
C ASN A 307 -12.79 5.73 -5.80
N VAL A 308 -11.93 6.75 -5.80
CA VAL A 308 -11.62 7.55 -7.00
C VAL A 308 -11.26 6.68 -8.21
N TYR A 309 -10.42 5.65 -8.03
CA TYR A 309 -10.07 4.73 -9.11
C TYR A 309 -11.21 3.75 -9.43
N ALA A 310 -11.91 3.24 -8.42
CA ALA A 310 -13.08 2.38 -8.64
C ALA A 310 -14.19 3.09 -9.42
N THR A 311 -14.45 4.35 -9.09
CA THR A 311 -15.40 5.23 -9.79
C THR A 311 -14.94 5.50 -11.22
N TRP A 312 -13.65 5.78 -11.43
CA TRP A 312 -13.09 5.92 -12.77
C TRP A 312 -13.32 4.65 -13.61
N ARG A 313 -13.09 3.46 -13.04
CA ARG A 313 -13.38 2.19 -13.71
C ARG A 313 -14.84 2.04 -14.09
N HIS A 314 -15.75 2.29 -13.13
CA HIS A 314 -17.19 2.25 -13.38
C HIS A 314 -17.59 3.16 -14.55
N ASN A 315 -17.10 4.40 -14.56
CA ASN A 315 -17.41 5.37 -15.61
C ASN A 315 -16.85 4.99 -17.00
N ASN A 316 -15.85 4.12 -17.05
CA ASN A 316 -15.28 3.60 -18.31
C ASN A 316 -15.79 2.20 -18.66
N GLY A 317 -16.84 1.70 -17.98
CA GLY A 317 -17.43 0.38 -18.25
C GLY A 317 -16.52 -0.79 -17.87
N LEU A 318 -15.50 -0.56 -17.04
CA LEU A 318 -14.56 -1.59 -16.59
C LEU A 318 -15.17 -2.34 -15.39
N SER A 319 -15.16 -3.67 -15.46
CA SER A 319 -15.69 -4.52 -14.38
C SER A 319 -14.91 -4.35 -13.08
N GLY A 320 -15.61 -4.47 -11.96
CA GLY A 320 -15.02 -4.61 -10.63
C GLY A 320 -15.54 -5.88 -9.95
N ASN A 321 -14.83 -6.34 -8.94
CA ASN A 321 -15.19 -7.47 -8.06
C ASN A 321 -15.19 -7.01 -6.59
N TYR A 322 -15.76 -5.81 -6.35
CA TYR A 322 -15.65 -5.13 -5.08
C TYR A 322 -16.45 -5.81 -3.96
N LEU A 323 -15.82 -5.97 -2.81
CA LEU A 323 -16.40 -6.49 -1.58
C LEU A 323 -16.81 -5.31 -0.69
N LEU A 324 -18.11 -5.01 -0.69
CA LEU A 324 -18.69 -3.94 0.13
C LEU A 324 -18.96 -4.43 1.56
N ARG A 325 -18.77 -3.54 2.53
CA ARG A 325 -18.91 -3.83 3.98
C ARG A 325 -20.18 -3.25 4.54
#